data_AF-A0A524MA00-F1
#
_entry.id   AF-A0A524MA00-F1
#
_cell.length_a   1.000
_cell.length_b   1.000
_cell.length_c   1.000
_cell.angle_alpha   90.00
_cell.angle_beta   90.00
_cell.angle_gamma   90.00
#
_symmetry.space_group_name_H-M   'P 1'
#
loop_
_entity.id
_entity.type
_entity.pdbx_description
1 polymer ?
#
loop_
_entity_poly.entity_id
_entity_poly.type
_entity_poly.pdbx_seq_one_letter_code
_entity_poly.pdbx_strand_id
1 'polypeptide(L)'
;MRVYLDANFFISGFSERPKDVTIIKDAADVIGAELWITRQVYQELRWYMRREVEKIIRVDETLSKDIKSLIESTHRPENSLPQPNDMSLILGAMRVKGSKIVTSDMKLLNTIQDLNIEVEGIVGSAYILELMESGNDDRMKKLLMPIRERIYSEEVRYSISRQESYDPVTRIRIIEDHALRVLRKIKRPVEGLDRQLSKGQPLFVLDFLEDIKADIPKMFDDFREGKYDTLALEIEAVQNEIERLLIVSTLTEDADTHGKLVRHAADLTLFLYYLEMICHLYRGSSEGIQDALVVCEEAFRLLMFAEVANDELKASVFFVRILLSLIREDYNEIDYFYSLYDSMINRIGLDDMMETTEGFYITMQVLRAEVMGGFSLTKNKLQFPDVTISMLNDIAKYGLLFDDADNAWQLAVTAYKIGVAYNREEGAISSFRMLYKVSSSSHDRFKPALEKIAEHALKSFVKKGWNTNLITPILNEVQGQIPPVAKMATGGKVSFKKVPGELKGWMDVLTLEKINNEELLLVRNEALQVRIAIKTTHHPELRSLKTGHKVALTKGEFEVINAQPKMIKDYATVLVIIPSEFAEISYEGEYGFSCLKIAGPEAEA
;
A
#
# COMPACT_ATOMS: atom_id res chain seq x y z
N MET A 1 -23.40 -35.62 -22.09
CA MET A 1 -22.42 -35.24 -23.15
C MET A 1 -21.34 -36.31 -23.22
N ARG A 2 -20.83 -36.70 -24.40
CA ARG A 2 -19.70 -37.66 -24.48
C ARG A 2 -18.37 -36.93 -24.46
N VAL A 3 -17.44 -37.43 -23.65
CA VAL A 3 -16.08 -36.91 -23.53
C VAL A 3 -15.10 -38.03 -23.86
N TYR A 4 -14.42 -37.89 -24.99
CA TYR A 4 -13.39 -38.82 -25.46
C TYR A 4 -12.04 -38.44 -24.87
N LEU A 5 -11.38 -39.39 -24.20
CA LEU A 5 -10.12 -39.15 -23.50
C LEU A 5 -8.94 -39.77 -24.28
N ASP A 6 -7.93 -38.94 -24.55
CA ASP A 6 -6.67 -39.35 -25.18
C ASP A 6 -5.76 -40.14 -24.22
N ALA A 7 -4.85 -40.95 -24.75
CA ALA A 7 -3.88 -41.72 -23.97
C ALA A 7 -2.99 -40.82 -23.12
N ASN A 8 -2.60 -39.65 -23.64
CA ASN A 8 -1.76 -38.69 -22.93
C ASN A 8 -2.44 -38.17 -21.66
N PHE A 9 -3.77 -38.02 -21.64
CA PHE A 9 -4.51 -37.64 -20.44
C PHE A 9 -4.31 -38.67 -19.31
N PHE A 10 -4.33 -39.96 -19.65
CA PHE A 10 -4.07 -41.04 -18.70
C PHE A 10 -2.62 -41.10 -18.24
N ILE A 11 -1.68 -40.91 -19.17
CA ILE A 11 -0.24 -40.98 -18.87
C ILE A 11 0.16 -39.83 -17.94
N SER A 12 -0.26 -38.60 -18.24
CA SER A 12 0.08 -37.40 -17.48
C SER A 12 -0.59 -37.36 -16.11
N GLY A 13 -1.85 -37.82 -16.00
CA GLY A 13 -2.60 -37.73 -14.75
C GLY A 13 -2.47 -38.95 -13.83
N PHE A 14 -2.30 -40.16 -14.38
CA PHE A 14 -2.71 -41.40 -13.69
C PHE A 14 -1.70 -42.55 -13.80
N SER A 15 -0.53 -42.33 -14.42
CA SER A 15 0.53 -43.36 -14.52
C SER A 15 1.02 -43.85 -13.16
N GLU A 16 1.23 -42.95 -12.20
CA GLU A 16 1.66 -43.29 -10.82
C GLU A 16 0.48 -43.63 -9.89
N ARG A 17 -0.73 -43.14 -10.20
CA ARG A 17 -1.94 -43.33 -9.39
C ARG A 17 -3.17 -43.67 -10.25
N PRO A 18 -3.24 -44.89 -10.80
CA PRO A 18 -4.30 -45.27 -11.75
C PRO A 18 -5.70 -45.29 -11.13
N LYS A 19 -5.81 -45.39 -9.79
CA LYS A 19 -7.10 -45.38 -9.08
C LYS A 19 -7.74 -43.99 -9.05
N ASP A 20 -6.97 -42.91 -9.17
CA ASP A 20 -7.49 -41.53 -9.15
C ASP A 20 -8.43 -41.25 -10.33
N VAL A 21 -8.44 -42.09 -11.37
CA VAL A 21 -9.40 -42.03 -12.49
C VAL A 21 -10.86 -42.14 -12.02
N THR A 22 -11.11 -42.83 -10.89
CA THR A 22 -12.44 -42.90 -10.27
C THR A 22 -12.96 -41.51 -9.88
N ILE A 23 -12.08 -40.63 -9.36
CA ILE A 23 -12.43 -39.27 -8.96
C ILE A 23 -12.91 -38.46 -10.18
N ILE A 24 -12.27 -38.65 -11.34
CA ILE A 24 -12.68 -38.00 -12.60
C ILE A 24 -14.03 -38.51 -13.07
N LYS A 25 -14.30 -39.81 -12.94
CA LYS A 25 -15.60 -40.39 -13.27
C LYS A 25 -16.70 -39.85 -12.39
N ASP A 26 -16.48 -39.82 -11.07
CA ASP A 26 -17.45 -39.33 -10.11
C ASP A 26 -17.78 -37.87 -10.40
N ALA A 27 -16.77 -37.03 -10.66
CA ALA A 27 -16.97 -35.64 -11.04
C ALA A 27 -17.68 -35.47 -12.40
N ALA A 28 -17.36 -36.32 -13.40
CA ALA A 28 -18.01 -36.30 -14.71
C ALA A 28 -19.49 -36.72 -14.62
N ASP A 29 -19.82 -37.71 -13.77
CA ASP A 29 -21.19 -38.16 -13.56
C ASP A 29 -22.07 -37.07 -12.95
N VAL A 30 -21.53 -36.29 -12.02
CA VAL A 30 -22.23 -35.15 -11.40
C VAL A 30 -22.72 -34.14 -12.44
N ILE A 31 -21.96 -33.94 -13.52
CA ILE A 31 -22.30 -32.99 -14.59
C ILE A 31 -22.97 -33.67 -15.80
N GLY A 32 -23.34 -34.95 -15.71
CA GLY A 32 -23.97 -35.70 -16.79
C GLY A 32 -23.06 -35.96 -18.00
N ALA A 33 -21.75 -36.00 -17.80
CA ALA A 33 -20.75 -36.33 -18.81
C ALA A 33 -20.43 -37.83 -18.78
N GLU A 34 -20.51 -38.49 -19.93
CA GLU A 34 -20.06 -39.87 -20.09
C GLU A 34 -18.62 -39.88 -20.61
N LEU A 35 -17.73 -40.60 -19.92
CA LEU A 35 -16.34 -40.75 -20.34
C LEU A 35 -16.20 -41.93 -21.31
N TRP A 36 -15.55 -41.66 -22.44
CA TRP A 36 -15.32 -42.61 -23.54
C TRP A 36 -13.84 -42.64 -23.93
N ILE A 37 -13.40 -43.77 -24.48
CA ILE A 37 -12.08 -43.96 -25.10
C ILE A 37 -12.28 -44.84 -26.34
N THR A 38 -11.51 -44.64 -27.40
CA THR A 38 -11.58 -45.54 -28.55
C THR A 38 -10.74 -46.79 -28.32
N ARG A 39 -11.07 -47.86 -29.04
CA ARG A 39 -10.35 -49.14 -28.94
C ARG A 39 -8.84 -48.98 -29.20
N GLN A 40 -8.45 -48.13 -30.14
CA GLN A 40 -7.07 -47.84 -30.51
C GLN A 40 -6.31 -47.17 -29.36
N VAL A 41 -6.88 -46.14 -28.74
CA VAL A 41 -6.27 -45.44 -27.60
C VAL A 41 -6.24 -46.32 -26.35
N TYR A 42 -7.28 -47.14 -26.12
CA TYR A 42 -7.28 -48.15 -25.06
C TYR A 42 -6.12 -49.15 -25.21
N GLN A 43 -5.72 -49.48 -26.44
CA GLN A 43 -4.59 -50.36 -26.74
C GLN A 43 -3.22 -49.68 -26.58
N GLU A 44 -3.14 -48.37 -26.43
CA GLU A 44 -1.89 -47.67 -26.09
C GLU A 44 -1.62 -47.67 -24.59
N LEU A 45 -2.68 -47.74 -23.78
CA LEU A 45 -2.55 -47.72 -22.32
C LEU A 45 -1.77 -48.95 -21.82
N ARG A 46 -0.96 -48.77 -20.78
CA ARG A 46 -0.29 -49.88 -20.10
C ARG A 46 -1.31 -50.79 -19.43
N TRP A 47 -0.98 -52.09 -19.33
CA TRP A 47 -1.88 -53.14 -18.81
C TRP A 47 -2.53 -52.80 -17.46
N TYR A 48 -1.77 -52.24 -16.52
CA TYR A 48 -2.29 -51.88 -15.20
C TYR A 48 -3.33 -50.74 -15.25
N MET A 49 -3.20 -49.79 -16.18
CA MET A 49 -4.19 -48.72 -16.37
C MET A 49 -5.45 -49.24 -17.04
N ARG A 50 -5.31 -50.14 -18.03
CA ARG A 50 -6.46 -50.76 -18.72
C ARG A 50 -7.46 -51.38 -17.73
N ARG A 51 -6.96 -52.09 -16.71
CA ARG A 51 -7.80 -52.73 -15.68
C ARG A 51 -8.64 -51.76 -14.86
N GLU A 52 -8.16 -50.53 -14.68
CA GLU A 52 -8.90 -49.49 -13.95
C GLU A 52 -9.83 -48.73 -14.91
N VAL A 53 -9.36 -48.40 -16.11
CA VAL A 53 -10.13 -47.71 -17.17
C VAL A 53 -11.34 -48.53 -17.62
N GLU A 54 -11.19 -49.84 -17.86
CA GLU A 54 -12.28 -50.71 -18.37
C GLU A 54 -13.48 -50.80 -17.42
N LYS A 55 -13.27 -50.60 -16.12
CA LYS A 55 -14.35 -50.61 -15.11
C LYS A 55 -15.17 -49.32 -15.10
N ILE A 56 -14.62 -48.24 -15.64
CA ILE A 56 -15.05 -46.87 -15.35
C ILE A 56 -15.43 -46.12 -16.64
N ILE A 57 -14.75 -46.40 -17.74
CA ILE A 57 -14.81 -45.65 -19.01
C ILE A 57 -15.30 -46.59 -20.11
N ARG A 58 -16.19 -46.10 -20.97
CA ARG A 58 -16.73 -46.89 -22.08
C ARG A 58 -15.76 -46.93 -23.24
N VAL A 59 -15.56 -48.12 -23.83
CA VAL A 59 -14.72 -48.30 -25.02
C VAL A 59 -15.60 -48.22 -26.27
N ASP A 60 -15.30 -47.27 -27.16
CA ASP A 60 -15.93 -47.11 -28.47
C ASP A 60 -15.16 -47.93 -29.52
N GLU A 61 -15.88 -48.73 -30.30
CA GLU A 61 -15.29 -49.56 -31.35
C GLU A 61 -15.24 -48.78 -32.67
N THR A 62 -14.03 -48.47 -33.11
CA THR A 62 -13.72 -47.79 -34.36
C THR A 62 -12.97 -48.72 -35.31
N LEU A 63 -13.53 -48.95 -36.51
CA LEU A 63 -12.94 -49.85 -37.49
C LEU A 63 -11.76 -49.19 -38.19
N SER A 64 -10.65 -49.93 -38.36
CA SER A 64 -9.45 -49.41 -39.05
C SER A 64 -9.72 -48.99 -40.50
N LYS A 65 -10.73 -49.57 -41.16
CA LYS A 65 -11.17 -49.17 -42.51
C LYS A 65 -11.75 -47.76 -42.52
N ASP A 66 -12.53 -47.40 -41.51
CA ASP A 66 -13.19 -46.09 -41.40
C ASP A 66 -12.17 -45.01 -41.04
N ILE A 67 -11.19 -45.33 -40.19
CA ILE A 67 -10.08 -44.42 -39.87
C ILE A 67 -9.26 -44.10 -41.12
N LYS A 68 -8.94 -45.11 -41.94
CA LYS A 68 -8.25 -44.91 -43.22
C LYS A 68 -9.07 -44.05 -44.18
N SER A 69 -10.36 -44.33 -44.31
CA SER A 69 -11.26 -43.53 -45.14
C SER A 69 -11.32 -42.06 -44.69
N LEU A 70 -11.29 -41.81 -43.37
CA LEU A 70 -11.26 -40.45 -42.83
C LEU A 70 -9.94 -39.74 -43.20
N ILE A 71 -8.81 -40.41 -43.02
CA ILE A 71 -7.48 -39.88 -43.38
C ILE A 71 -7.43 -39.54 -44.88
N GLU A 72 -7.88 -40.46 -45.74
CA GLU A 72 -7.94 -40.27 -47.19
C GLU A 72 -8.86 -39.10 -47.60
N SER A 73 -10.00 -38.93 -46.91
CA SER A 73 -10.94 -37.85 -47.19
C SER A 73 -10.46 -36.45 -46.80
N THR A 74 -9.43 -36.34 -45.95
CA THR A 74 -8.97 -35.07 -45.38
C THR A 74 -8.07 -34.27 -46.35
N HIS A 75 -7.70 -34.83 -47.52
CA HIS A 75 -6.91 -34.17 -48.60
C HIS A 75 -5.66 -33.40 -48.11
N ARG A 76 -5.00 -33.89 -47.06
CA ARG A 76 -3.78 -33.30 -46.48
C ARG A 76 -2.58 -34.26 -46.60
N PRO A 77 -1.33 -33.76 -46.61
CA PRO A 77 -0.15 -34.63 -46.57
C PRO A 77 -0.17 -35.49 -45.30
N GLU A 78 0.09 -36.81 -45.40
CA GLU A 78 0.06 -37.73 -44.24
C GLU A 78 0.89 -37.23 -43.04
N ASN A 79 2.03 -36.59 -43.28
CA ASN A 79 2.91 -36.05 -42.23
C ASN A 79 2.31 -34.90 -41.40
N SER A 80 1.23 -34.28 -41.89
CA SER A 80 0.54 -33.17 -41.23
C SER A 80 -0.63 -33.62 -40.36
N LEU A 81 -1.06 -34.88 -40.47
CA LEU A 81 -2.17 -35.43 -39.70
C LEU A 81 -1.68 -36.06 -38.38
N PRO A 82 -2.55 -36.09 -37.34
CA PRO A 82 -2.32 -36.85 -36.12
C PRO A 82 -2.11 -38.35 -36.39
N GLN A 83 -1.65 -39.10 -35.38
CA GLN A 83 -1.47 -40.53 -35.55
C GLN A 83 -2.82 -41.23 -35.79
N PRO A 84 -2.86 -42.42 -36.41
CA PRO A 84 -4.11 -43.14 -36.65
C PRO A 84 -4.96 -43.38 -35.38
N ASN A 85 -4.30 -43.45 -34.21
CA ASN A 85 -4.96 -43.61 -32.92
C ASN A 85 -5.66 -42.30 -32.51
N ASP A 86 -5.03 -41.15 -32.70
CA ASP A 86 -5.65 -39.82 -32.50
C ASP A 86 -6.83 -39.60 -33.48
N MET A 87 -6.66 -40.00 -34.74
CA MET A 87 -7.73 -39.92 -35.75
C MET A 87 -8.94 -40.79 -35.39
N SER A 88 -8.75 -41.87 -34.62
CA SER A 88 -9.86 -42.66 -34.11
C SER A 88 -10.74 -41.87 -33.13
N LEU A 89 -10.15 -40.99 -32.31
CA LEU A 89 -10.89 -40.13 -31.37
C LEU A 89 -11.78 -39.15 -32.11
N ILE A 90 -11.28 -38.55 -33.19
CA ILE A 90 -12.06 -37.67 -34.07
C ILE A 90 -13.24 -38.43 -34.66
N LEU A 91 -12.99 -39.62 -35.22
CA LEU A 91 -14.04 -40.47 -35.80
C LEU A 91 -15.13 -40.83 -34.77
N GLY A 92 -14.73 -41.19 -33.54
CA GLY A 92 -15.64 -41.49 -32.44
C GLY A 92 -16.49 -40.27 -32.07
N ALA A 93 -15.84 -39.12 -31.87
CA ALA A 93 -16.51 -37.87 -31.50
C ALA A 93 -17.46 -37.35 -32.60
N MET A 94 -17.12 -37.52 -33.88
CA MET A 94 -17.98 -37.12 -35.00
C MET A 94 -19.31 -37.89 -35.05
N ARG A 95 -19.39 -39.10 -34.48
CA ARG A 95 -20.63 -39.88 -34.43
C ARG A 95 -21.68 -39.29 -33.48
N VAL A 96 -21.28 -38.39 -32.58
CA VAL A 96 -22.16 -37.79 -31.57
C VAL A 96 -21.96 -36.28 -31.52
N LYS A 97 -23.00 -35.54 -31.93
CA LYS A 97 -22.99 -34.07 -31.91
C LYS A 97 -22.71 -33.52 -30.51
N GLY A 98 -21.84 -32.51 -30.44
CA GLY A 98 -21.48 -31.86 -29.17
C GLY A 98 -20.59 -32.71 -28.26
N SER A 99 -19.83 -33.65 -28.84
CA SER A 99 -18.82 -34.40 -28.11
C SER A 99 -17.58 -33.55 -27.85
N LYS A 100 -16.83 -33.91 -26.80
CA LYS A 100 -15.53 -33.30 -26.47
C LYS A 100 -14.41 -34.30 -26.63
N ILE A 101 -13.23 -33.82 -27.01
CA ILE A 101 -11.98 -34.59 -26.99
C ILE A 101 -11.02 -33.91 -26.01
N VAL A 102 -10.54 -34.66 -25.01
CA VAL A 102 -9.55 -34.21 -24.03
C VAL A 102 -8.18 -34.73 -24.43
N THR A 103 -7.27 -33.82 -24.80
CA THR A 103 -5.92 -34.17 -25.28
C THR A 103 -4.93 -33.06 -25.01
N SER A 104 -3.67 -33.43 -24.80
CA SER A 104 -2.53 -32.50 -24.77
C SER A 104 -1.75 -32.47 -26.09
N ASP A 105 -2.18 -33.22 -27.13
CA ASP A 105 -1.53 -33.22 -28.44
C ASP A 105 -2.02 -32.05 -29.30
N MET A 106 -1.10 -31.14 -29.61
CA MET A 106 -1.36 -29.97 -30.43
C MET A 106 -1.79 -30.29 -31.86
N LYS A 107 -1.26 -31.35 -32.46
CA LYS A 107 -1.66 -31.75 -33.82
C LYS A 107 -3.12 -32.18 -33.82
N LEU A 108 -3.56 -32.89 -32.79
CA LEU A 108 -4.95 -33.31 -32.64
C LEU A 108 -5.88 -32.09 -32.41
N LEU A 109 -5.52 -31.17 -31.51
CA LEU A 109 -6.29 -29.94 -31.28
C LEU A 109 -6.44 -29.08 -32.54
N ASN A 110 -5.35 -28.87 -33.30
CA ASN A 110 -5.38 -28.12 -34.55
C ASN A 110 -6.24 -28.83 -35.60
N THR A 111 -6.15 -30.17 -35.68
CA THR A 111 -6.95 -30.95 -36.64
C THR A 111 -8.45 -30.86 -36.34
N ILE A 112 -8.85 -30.83 -35.06
CA ILE A 112 -10.25 -30.64 -34.66
C ILE A 112 -10.77 -29.26 -35.13
N GLN A 113 -9.98 -28.21 -34.94
CA GLN A 113 -10.34 -26.85 -35.38
C GLN A 113 -10.41 -26.76 -36.91
N ASP A 114 -9.43 -27.33 -37.59
CA ASP A 114 -9.30 -27.29 -39.04
C ASP A 114 -10.40 -28.06 -39.78
N LEU A 115 -10.86 -29.19 -39.21
CA LEU A 115 -11.93 -29.99 -39.79
C LEU A 115 -13.31 -29.34 -39.65
N ASN A 116 -13.43 -28.26 -38.86
CA ASN A 116 -14.67 -27.51 -38.61
C ASN A 116 -15.87 -28.42 -38.28
N ILE A 117 -15.61 -29.47 -37.50
CA ILE A 117 -16.60 -30.44 -37.05
C ILE A 117 -17.25 -29.99 -35.73
N GLU A 118 -18.47 -30.46 -35.43
CA GLU A 118 -19.19 -30.17 -34.17
C GLU A 118 -18.58 -30.92 -32.96
N VAL A 119 -17.26 -30.84 -32.79
CA VAL A 119 -16.47 -31.47 -31.72
C VAL A 119 -15.58 -30.41 -31.06
N GLU A 120 -15.61 -30.33 -29.73
CA GLU A 120 -14.78 -29.40 -28.97
C GLU A 120 -13.51 -30.10 -28.45
N GLY A 121 -12.33 -29.58 -28.83
CA GLY A 121 -11.04 -30.00 -28.26
C GLY A 121 -10.69 -29.18 -27.02
N ILE A 122 -10.31 -29.86 -25.93
CA ILE A 122 -9.89 -29.25 -24.66
C ILE A 122 -8.63 -29.94 -24.13
N VAL A 123 -7.79 -29.21 -23.38
CA VAL A 123 -6.60 -29.79 -22.74
C VAL A 123 -6.98 -30.43 -21.42
N GLY A 124 -6.14 -31.34 -20.93
CA GLY A 124 -6.42 -32.12 -19.73
C GLY A 124 -6.63 -31.26 -18.50
N SER A 125 -5.71 -30.33 -18.22
CA SER A 125 -5.79 -29.45 -17.05
C SER A 125 -7.03 -28.54 -17.07
N ALA A 126 -7.39 -28.01 -18.24
CA ALA A 126 -8.60 -27.20 -18.42
C ALA A 126 -9.88 -28.04 -18.26
N TYR A 127 -9.89 -29.29 -18.72
CA TYR A 127 -11.03 -30.19 -18.50
C TYR A 127 -11.22 -30.50 -17.01
N ILE A 128 -10.15 -30.71 -16.24
CA ILE A 128 -10.27 -30.87 -14.78
C ILE A 128 -10.81 -29.59 -14.14
N LEU A 129 -10.36 -28.41 -14.58
CA LEU A 129 -10.91 -27.13 -14.12
C LEU A 129 -12.41 -27.02 -14.42
N GLU A 130 -12.85 -27.51 -15.59
CA GLU A 130 -14.27 -27.53 -15.95
C GLU A 130 -15.09 -28.41 -15.01
N LEU A 131 -14.56 -29.59 -14.64
CA LEU A 131 -15.19 -30.47 -13.65
C LEU A 131 -15.25 -29.84 -12.26
N MET A 132 -14.18 -29.13 -11.86
CA MET A 132 -14.14 -28.43 -10.57
C MET A 132 -15.19 -27.32 -10.51
N GLU A 133 -15.24 -26.46 -11.53
CA GLU A 133 -16.08 -25.27 -11.53
C GLU A 133 -17.55 -25.57 -11.88
N SER A 134 -17.83 -26.68 -12.58
CA SER A 134 -19.20 -27.12 -12.87
C SER A 134 -19.86 -27.86 -11.70
N GLY A 135 -19.10 -28.23 -10.66
CA GLY A 135 -19.59 -28.90 -9.46
C GLY A 135 -19.67 -27.97 -8.25
N ASN A 136 -20.72 -28.12 -7.43
CA ASN A 136 -20.89 -27.35 -6.18
C ASN A 136 -20.28 -28.05 -4.94
N ASP A 137 -19.57 -29.17 -5.11
CA ASP A 137 -19.00 -29.94 -4.00
C ASP A 137 -17.54 -29.53 -3.72
N ASP A 138 -17.34 -28.77 -2.65
CA ASP A 138 -16.01 -28.34 -2.18
C ASP A 138 -15.08 -29.51 -1.83
N ARG A 139 -15.63 -30.65 -1.41
CA ARG A 139 -14.83 -31.85 -1.16
C ARG A 139 -14.29 -32.42 -2.47
N MET A 140 -15.12 -32.43 -3.51
CA MET A 140 -14.71 -32.87 -4.84
C MET A 140 -13.66 -31.93 -5.44
N LYS A 141 -13.84 -30.61 -5.30
CA LYS A 141 -12.84 -29.61 -5.73
C LYS A 141 -11.47 -29.84 -5.08
N LYS A 142 -11.44 -30.15 -3.78
CA LYS A 142 -10.19 -30.49 -3.06
C LYS A 142 -9.54 -31.78 -3.55
N LEU A 143 -10.32 -32.76 -4.01
CA LEU A 143 -9.79 -34.00 -4.59
C LEU A 143 -9.29 -33.82 -6.03
N LEU A 144 -9.92 -32.92 -6.80
CA LEU A 144 -9.57 -32.62 -8.19
C LEU A 144 -8.33 -31.71 -8.31
N MET A 145 -8.10 -30.79 -7.36
CA MET A 145 -6.98 -29.85 -7.42
C MET A 145 -5.61 -30.52 -7.59
N PRO A 146 -5.23 -31.56 -6.79
CA PRO A 146 -3.94 -32.22 -6.96
C PRO A 146 -3.82 -33.02 -8.26
N ILE A 147 -4.94 -33.38 -8.89
CA ILE A 147 -4.95 -34.04 -10.21
C ILE A 147 -4.75 -32.99 -11.30
N ARG A 148 -5.41 -31.83 -11.18
CA ARG A 148 -5.23 -30.69 -12.10
C ARG A 148 -3.77 -30.23 -12.14
N GLU A 149 -3.17 -29.98 -10.97
CA GLU A 149 -1.78 -29.52 -10.86
C GLU A 149 -0.79 -30.51 -11.49
N ARG A 150 -1.03 -31.81 -11.29
CA ARG A 150 -0.20 -32.89 -11.87
C ARG A 150 -0.27 -32.89 -13.39
N ILE A 151 -1.49 -32.87 -13.95
CA ILE A 151 -1.70 -32.85 -15.40
C ILE A 151 -1.13 -31.57 -16.01
N TYR A 152 -1.40 -30.41 -15.40
CA TYR A 152 -0.87 -29.12 -15.86
C TYR A 152 0.66 -29.09 -15.86
N SER A 153 1.29 -29.56 -14.79
CA SER A 153 2.76 -29.61 -14.68
C SER A 153 3.39 -30.48 -15.77
N GLU A 154 2.78 -31.62 -16.08
CA GLU A 154 3.25 -32.49 -17.18
C GLU A 154 2.97 -31.88 -18.56
N GLU A 155 1.84 -31.22 -18.78
CA GLU A 155 1.53 -30.51 -20.02
C GLU A 155 2.53 -29.37 -20.30
N VAL A 156 2.91 -28.61 -19.26
CA VAL A 156 3.93 -27.54 -19.35
C VAL A 156 5.32 -28.14 -19.56
N ARG A 157 5.71 -29.15 -18.77
CA ARG A 157 7.01 -29.84 -18.89
C ARG A 157 7.20 -30.43 -20.28
N TYR A 158 6.16 -31.10 -20.80
CA TYR A 158 6.18 -31.66 -22.14
C TYR A 158 6.29 -30.58 -23.22
N SER A 159 5.62 -29.44 -23.03
CA SER A 159 5.72 -28.27 -23.92
C SER A 159 7.12 -27.68 -23.99
N ILE A 160 7.83 -27.62 -22.85
CA ILE A 160 9.22 -27.14 -22.79
C ILE A 160 10.19 -28.16 -23.42
N SER A 161 9.97 -29.46 -23.21
CA SER A 161 10.91 -30.51 -23.65
C SER A 161 10.94 -30.78 -25.16
N ARG A 162 9.89 -30.39 -25.91
CA ARG A 162 9.77 -30.63 -27.36
C ARG A 162 9.79 -29.33 -28.17
N GLN A 163 10.95 -28.66 -28.19
CA GLN A 163 11.19 -27.43 -28.95
C GLN A 163 11.13 -27.59 -30.48
N GLU A 164 11.28 -28.82 -31.01
CA GLU A 164 11.50 -29.04 -32.46
C GLU A 164 10.23 -29.01 -33.33
N SER A 165 9.02 -29.00 -32.76
CA SER A 165 7.76 -29.13 -33.55
C SER A 165 6.79 -27.95 -33.43
N TYR A 166 6.80 -27.25 -32.29
CA TYR A 166 6.02 -26.03 -32.03
C TYR A 166 6.72 -25.26 -30.91
N ASP A 167 6.63 -23.93 -30.94
CA ASP A 167 7.15 -23.05 -29.91
C ASP A 167 6.49 -23.33 -28.52
N PRO A 168 7.29 -23.57 -27.45
CA PRO A 168 6.77 -23.82 -26.11
C PRO A 168 5.83 -22.75 -25.59
N VAL A 169 6.07 -21.48 -25.93
CA VAL A 169 5.21 -20.36 -25.50
C VAL A 169 3.82 -20.47 -26.11
N THR A 170 3.75 -20.78 -27.41
CA THR A 170 2.49 -21.04 -28.10
C THR A 170 1.69 -22.19 -27.48
N ARG A 171 2.36 -23.26 -27.04
CA ARG A 171 1.66 -24.40 -26.39
C ARG A 171 1.12 -24.04 -25.00
N ILE A 172 1.91 -23.36 -24.19
CA ILE A 172 1.49 -22.89 -22.86
C ILE A 172 0.32 -21.92 -23.01
N ARG A 173 0.36 -21.02 -23.99
CA ARG A 173 -0.76 -20.12 -24.30
C ARG A 173 -2.05 -20.87 -24.60
N ILE A 174 -1.99 -21.97 -25.35
CA ILE A 174 -3.19 -22.76 -25.67
C ILE A 174 -3.75 -23.47 -24.43
N ILE A 175 -2.89 -23.92 -23.52
CA ILE A 175 -3.29 -24.49 -22.23
C ILE A 175 -4.04 -23.43 -21.40
N GLU A 176 -3.47 -22.22 -21.30
CA GLU A 176 -4.09 -21.09 -20.59
C GLU A 176 -5.39 -20.62 -21.25
N ASP A 177 -5.42 -20.49 -22.59
CA ASP A 177 -6.62 -20.12 -23.35
C ASP A 177 -7.78 -21.11 -23.12
N HIS A 178 -7.47 -22.40 -22.96
CA HIS A 178 -8.47 -23.43 -22.66
C HIS A 178 -8.98 -23.30 -21.23
N ALA A 179 -8.10 -23.03 -20.25
CA ALA A 179 -8.50 -22.79 -18.86
C ALA A 179 -9.38 -21.53 -18.73
N LEU A 180 -9.00 -20.45 -19.41
CA LEU A 180 -9.77 -19.21 -19.48
C LEU A 180 -11.13 -19.42 -20.16
N ARG A 181 -11.19 -20.20 -21.25
CA ARG A 181 -12.48 -20.55 -21.89
C ARG A 181 -13.45 -21.25 -20.94
N VAL A 182 -12.94 -22.12 -20.07
CA VAL A 182 -13.73 -22.79 -19.04
C VAL A 182 -14.23 -21.78 -18.01
N LEU A 183 -13.35 -20.92 -17.51
CA LEU A 183 -13.72 -19.87 -16.56
C LEU A 183 -14.76 -18.90 -17.16
N ARG A 184 -14.63 -18.52 -18.44
CA ARG A 184 -15.58 -17.69 -19.19
C ARG A 184 -16.95 -18.34 -19.40
N LYS A 185 -17.01 -19.68 -19.53
CA LYS A 185 -18.29 -20.41 -19.65
C LYS A 185 -19.05 -20.44 -18.31
N ILE A 186 -18.35 -20.35 -17.19
CA ILE A 186 -18.91 -20.57 -15.84
C ILE A 186 -19.12 -19.26 -15.09
N LYS A 187 -18.16 -18.34 -15.13
CA LYS A 187 -18.34 -16.94 -14.73
C LYS A 187 -18.90 -16.18 -15.92
N ARG A 188 -20.20 -15.89 -15.91
CA ARG A 188 -20.77 -14.94 -16.88
C ARG A 188 -19.94 -13.64 -16.83
N PRO A 189 -19.53 -13.06 -17.97
CA PRO A 189 -19.03 -11.71 -17.98
C PRO A 189 -20.12 -10.78 -17.46
N VAL A 190 -19.71 -9.79 -16.69
CA VAL A 190 -20.53 -8.65 -16.28
C VAL A 190 -21.27 -8.11 -17.51
N GLU A 191 -22.60 -8.03 -17.44
CA GLU A 191 -23.42 -7.41 -18.46
C GLU A 191 -22.94 -5.97 -18.69
N GLY A 192 -22.30 -5.70 -19.82
CA GLY A 192 -21.79 -4.37 -20.16
C GLY A 192 -20.51 -4.32 -21.00
N LEU A 193 -19.76 -5.42 -21.13
CA LEU A 193 -18.55 -5.41 -21.97
C LEU A 193 -18.90 -5.27 -23.46
N ASP A 194 -18.25 -4.31 -24.12
CA ASP A 194 -18.36 -4.10 -25.56
C ASP A 194 -17.96 -5.36 -26.34
N ARG A 195 -18.72 -5.73 -27.38
CA ARG A 195 -18.52 -7.01 -28.10
C ARG A 195 -17.12 -7.15 -28.68
N GLN A 196 -16.45 -6.04 -28.98
CA GLN A 196 -15.08 -5.99 -29.48
C GLN A 196 -14.03 -6.38 -28.43
N LEU A 197 -14.29 -6.11 -27.15
CA LEU A 197 -13.38 -6.42 -26.04
C LEU A 197 -13.56 -7.84 -25.49
N SER A 198 -14.56 -8.58 -25.98
CA SER A 198 -15.01 -9.86 -25.41
C SER A 198 -14.28 -11.11 -25.94
N LYS A 199 -13.19 -10.95 -26.72
CA LYS A 199 -12.44 -12.07 -27.32
C LYS A 199 -10.94 -11.76 -27.41
N GLY A 200 -10.11 -12.80 -27.50
CA GLY A 200 -8.69 -12.68 -27.83
C GLY A 200 -7.85 -11.98 -26.74
N GLN A 201 -6.84 -11.23 -27.20
CA GLN A 201 -5.91 -10.47 -26.36
C GLN A 201 -6.62 -9.37 -25.54
N PRO A 202 -7.59 -8.59 -26.07
CA PRO A 202 -8.31 -7.58 -25.29
C PRO A 202 -8.97 -8.13 -24.03
N LEU A 203 -9.61 -9.30 -24.12
CA LEU A 203 -10.26 -9.91 -22.97
C LEU A 203 -9.24 -10.42 -21.94
N PHE A 204 -8.08 -10.91 -22.38
CA PHE A 204 -7.00 -11.28 -21.47
C PHE A 204 -6.50 -10.07 -20.66
N VAL A 205 -6.32 -8.92 -21.31
CA VAL A 205 -5.94 -7.68 -20.62
C VAL A 205 -7.01 -7.30 -19.60
N LEU A 206 -8.30 -7.38 -19.94
CA LEU A 206 -9.38 -7.09 -19.00
C LEU A 206 -9.44 -8.07 -17.83
N ASP A 207 -9.30 -9.38 -18.08
CA ASP A 207 -9.26 -10.41 -17.03
C ASP A 207 -8.08 -10.14 -16.07
N PHE A 208 -6.90 -9.81 -16.61
CA PHE A 208 -5.72 -9.45 -15.81
C PHE A 208 -5.92 -8.18 -14.96
N LEU A 209 -6.54 -7.13 -15.53
CA LEU A 209 -6.87 -5.92 -14.78
C LEU A 209 -7.88 -6.19 -13.65
N GLU A 210 -8.83 -7.10 -13.84
CA GLU A 210 -9.78 -7.51 -12.79
C GLU A 210 -9.12 -8.34 -11.69
N ASP A 211 -8.16 -9.21 -12.02
CA ASP A 211 -7.37 -9.96 -11.02
C ASP A 211 -6.57 -8.99 -10.13
N ILE A 212 -5.93 -7.98 -10.72
CA ILE A 212 -5.22 -6.94 -9.94
C ILE A 212 -6.18 -6.17 -9.03
N LYS A 213 -7.37 -5.80 -9.53
CA LYS A 213 -8.39 -5.14 -8.71
C LYS A 213 -8.82 -6.00 -7.51
N ALA A 214 -8.90 -7.32 -7.70
CA ALA A 214 -9.23 -8.25 -6.61
C ALA A 214 -8.12 -8.32 -5.55
N ASP A 215 -6.87 -8.04 -5.93
CA ASP A 215 -5.70 -8.04 -5.03
C ASP A 215 -5.47 -6.70 -4.31
N ILE A 216 -6.14 -5.60 -4.71
CA ILE A 216 -6.03 -4.28 -4.04
C ILE A 216 -6.20 -4.34 -2.51
N PRO A 217 -7.17 -5.08 -1.93
CA PRO A 217 -7.31 -5.17 -0.48
C PRO A 217 -6.05 -5.70 0.21
N LYS A 218 -5.38 -6.69 -0.38
CA LYS A 218 -4.13 -7.25 0.13
C LYS A 218 -3.00 -6.22 0.07
N MET A 219 -2.92 -5.44 -1.02
CA MET A 219 -1.94 -4.34 -1.13
C MET A 219 -2.12 -3.31 -0.01
N PHE A 220 -3.36 -2.99 0.38
CA PHE A 220 -3.61 -2.12 1.53
C PHE A 220 -3.23 -2.75 2.86
N ASP A 221 -3.42 -4.06 3.03
CA ASP A 221 -2.97 -4.78 4.22
C ASP A 221 -1.45 -4.76 4.33
N ASP A 222 -0.73 -5.02 3.24
CA ASP A 222 0.73 -4.94 3.18
C ASP A 222 1.25 -3.51 3.45
N PHE A 223 0.55 -2.47 2.96
CA PHE A 223 0.86 -1.08 3.26
C PHE A 223 0.72 -0.79 4.77
N ARG A 224 -0.39 -1.21 5.39
CA ARG A 224 -0.65 -1.01 6.83
C ARG A 224 0.34 -1.76 7.72
N GLU A 225 0.83 -2.90 7.25
CA GLU A 225 1.88 -3.69 7.91
C GLU A 225 3.28 -3.09 7.73
N GLY A 226 3.42 -1.98 6.98
CA GLY A 226 4.68 -1.28 6.77
C GLY A 226 5.62 -1.94 5.76
N LYS A 227 5.11 -2.83 4.89
CA LYS A 227 5.90 -3.54 3.88
C LYS A 227 6.12 -2.71 2.61
N TYR A 228 6.48 -1.43 2.77
CA TYR A 228 6.53 -0.46 1.67
C TYR A 228 7.48 -0.87 0.54
N ASP A 229 8.64 -1.47 0.86
CA ASP A 229 9.63 -1.88 -0.13
C ASP A 229 9.15 -3.03 -1.02
N THR A 230 8.60 -4.07 -0.39
CA THR A 230 8.08 -5.25 -1.10
C THR A 230 6.87 -4.87 -1.94
N LEU A 231 5.97 -4.05 -1.38
CA LEU A 231 4.78 -3.60 -2.08
C LEU A 231 5.12 -2.72 -3.29
N ALA A 232 6.07 -1.79 -3.17
CA ALA A 232 6.50 -0.96 -4.30
C ALA A 232 7.04 -1.82 -5.45
N LEU A 233 7.88 -2.82 -5.18
CA LEU A 233 8.42 -3.73 -6.20
C LEU A 233 7.33 -4.60 -6.85
N GLU A 234 6.34 -5.05 -6.07
CA GLU A 234 5.20 -5.81 -6.60
C GLU A 234 4.35 -4.93 -7.53
N ILE A 235 4.09 -3.68 -7.13
CA ILE A 235 3.37 -2.70 -7.95
C ILE A 235 4.13 -2.39 -9.24
N GLU A 236 5.43 -2.12 -9.16
CA GLU A 236 6.29 -1.87 -10.32
C GLU A 236 6.24 -3.04 -11.32
N ALA A 237 6.31 -4.28 -10.82
CA ALA A 237 6.21 -5.47 -11.66
C ALA A 237 4.84 -5.58 -12.35
N VAL A 238 3.76 -5.27 -11.64
CA VAL A 238 2.39 -5.28 -12.19
C VAL A 238 2.22 -4.19 -13.25
N GLN A 239 2.67 -2.97 -13.00
CA GLN A 239 2.61 -1.87 -13.97
C GLN A 239 3.38 -2.21 -15.25
N ASN A 240 4.60 -2.73 -15.13
CA ASN A 240 5.41 -3.15 -16.27
C ASN A 240 4.69 -4.20 -17.13
N GLU A 241 3.96 -5.12 -16.52
CA GLU A 241 3.18 -6.11 -17.27
C GLU A 241 1.94 -5.48 -17.92
N ILE A 242 1.22 -4.57 -17.24
CA ILE A 242 0.13 -3.80 -17.87
C ILE A 242 0.65 -3.05 -19.11
N GLU A 243 1.75 -2.32 -18.99
CA GLU A 243 2.34 -1.57 -20.10
C GLU A 243 2.73 -2.48 -21.25
N ARG A 244 3.38 -3.61 -20.95
CA ARG A 244 3.74 -4.61 -21.95
C ARG A 244 2.52 -5.14 -22.69
N LEU A 245 1.43 -5.44 -21.97
CA LEU A 245 0.19 -5.91 -22.58
C LEU A 245 -0.47 -4.83 -23.46
N LEU A 246 -0.42 -3.57 -23.03
CA LEU A 246 -0.91 -2.45 -23.82
C LEU A 246 -0.06 -2.21 -25.08
N ILE A 247 1.27 -2.30 -25.01
CA ILE A 247 2.18 -2.23 -26.17
C ILE A 247 1.86 -3.34 -27.17
N VAL A 248 1.67 -4.57 -26.69
CA VAL A 248 1.28 -5.70 -27.55
C VAL A 248 -0.06 -5.43 -28.22
N SER A 249 -1.03 -4.84 -27.52
CA SER A 249 -2.32 -4.47 -28.12
C SER A 249 -2.17 -3.41 -29.21
N THR A 250 -1.24 -2.47 -29.10
CA THR A 250 -0.94 -1.50 -30.18
C THR A 250 -0.46 -2.18 -31.46
N LEU A 251 0.20 -3.34 -31.35
CA LEU A 251 0.73 -4.10 -32.48
C LEU A 251 -0.27 -5.09 -33.08
N THR A 252 -1.30 -5.49 -32.32
CA THR A 252 -2.17 -6.63 -32.64
C THR A 252 -3.62 -6.25 -32.86
N GLU A 253 -4.07 -5.12 -32.31
CA GLU A 253 -5.47 -4.67 -32.34
C GLU A 253 -5.62 -3.38 -33.15
N ASP A 254 -6.84 -3.10 -33.60
CA ASP A 254 -7.15 -1.83 -34.24
C ASP A 254 -7.15 -0.66 -33.24
N ALA A 255 -7.01 0.57 -33.74
CA ALA A 255 -6.86 1.75 -32.91
C ALA A 255 -8.05 2.02 -31.97
N ASP A 256 -9.29 1.64 -32.35
CA ASP A 256 -10.47 1.82 -31.48
C ASP A 256 -10.44 0.83 -30.31
N THR A 257 -10.14 -0.45 -30.61
CA THR A 257 -10.01 -1.50 -29.59
C THR A 257 -8.86 -1.21 -28.62
N HIS A 258 -7.69 -0.80 -29.14
CA HIS A 258 -6.57 -0.37 -28.30
C HIS A 258 -6.94 0.83 -27.42
N GLY A 259 -7.58 1.86 -27.98
CA GLY A 259 -8.01 3.03 -27.22
C GLY A 259 -8.97 2.69 -26.07
N LYS A 260 -9.88 1.74 -26.28
CA LYS A 260 -10.76 1.23 -25.22
C LYS A 260 -10.00 0.50 -24.12
N LEU A 261 -9.02 -0.34 -24.47
CA LEU A 261 -8.18 -1.02 -23.48
C LEU A 261 -7.37 -0.05 -22.63
N VAL A 262 -6.78 0.97 -23.26
CA VAL A 262 -6.06 2.03 -22.53
C VAL A 262 -6.99 2.72 -21.54
N ARG A 263 -8.22 3.08 -21.94
CA ARG A 263 -9.21 3.67 -21.02
C ARG A 263 -9.55 2.75 -19.84
N HIS A 264 -9.71 1.45 -20.09
CA HIS A 264 -10.01 0.49 -19.01
C HIS A 264 -8.84 0.29 -18.04
N ALA A 265 -7.60 0.40 -18.52
CA ALA A 265 -6.40 0.29 -17.70
C ALA A 265 -6.08 1.59 -16.94
N ALA A 266 -6.37 2.75 -17.53
CA ALA A 266 -5.85 4.05 -17.09
C ALA A 266 -6.11 4.36 -15.61
N ASP A 267 -7.34 4.18 -15.11
CA ASP A 267 -7.66 4.47 -13.70
C ASP A 267 -6.89 3.55 -12.74
N LEU A 268 -6.77 2.26 -13.08
CA LEU A 268 -6.03 1.29 -12.26
C LEU A 268 -4.54 1.57 -12.29
N THR A 269 -3.97 1.82 -13.47
CA THR A 269 -2.56 2.14 -13.63
C THR A 269 -2.20 3.42 -12.87
N LEU A 270 -3.03 4.46 -12.94
CA LEU A 270 -2.83 5.69 -12.18
C LEU A 270 -2.90 5.43 -10.67
N PHE A 271 -3.81 4.56 -10.22
CA PHE A 271 -3.93 4.19 -8.81
C PHE A 271 -2.68 3.47 -8.31
N LEU A 272 -2.15 2.55 -9.11
CA LEU A 272 -0.91 1.85 -8.82
C LEU A 272 0.26 2.82 -8.72
N TYR A 273 0.40 3.74 -9.68
CA TYR A 273 1.42 4.79 -9.62
C TYR A 273 1.28 5.66 -8.36
N TYR A 274 0.05 6.03 -7.99
CA TYR A 274 -0.22 6.75 -6.76
C TYR A 274 0.25 5.97 -5.52
N LEU A 275 -0.15 4.71 -5.40
CA LEU A 275 0.20 3.88 -4.24
C LEU A 275 1.71 3.65 -4.13
N GLU A 276 2.39 3.42 -5.25
CA GLU A 276 3.84 3.27 -5.31
C GLU A 276 4.57 4.53 -4.83
N MET A 277 4.17 5.71 -5.31
CA MET A 277 4.73 6.98 -4.82
C MET A 277 4.59 7.13 -3.31
N ILE A 278 3.43 6.78 -2.76
CA ILE A 278 3.19 6.83 -1.32
C ILE A 278 4.08 5.83 -0.58
N CYS A 279 4.23 4.59 -1.07
CA CYS A 279 5.16 3.61 -0.51
C CYS A 279 6.59 4.17 -0.42
N HIS A 280 7.10 4.76 -1.50
CA HIS A 280 8.43 5.36 -1.52
C HIS A 280 8.58 6.53 -0.54
N LEU A 281 7.57 7.39 -0.42
CA LEU A 281 7.56 8.49 0.55
C LEU A 281 7.58 7.99 2.00
N TYR A 282 6.84 6.92 2.30
CA TYR A 282 6.79 6.33 3.64
C TYR A 282 8.09 5.62 4.06
N ARG A 283 9.02 5.34 3.12
CA ARG A 283 10.39 4.90 3.45
C ARG A 283 11.17 5.97 4.23
N GLY A 284 10.83 7.25 4.05
CA GLY A 284 11.46 8.37 4.76
C GLY A 284 12.94 8.59 4.42
N SER A 285 13.39 8.20 3.21
CA SER A 285 14.78 8.35 2.75
C SER A 285 14.87 9.29 1.54
N SER A 286 16.06 9.88 1.32
CA SER A 286 16.32 10.72 0.14
C SER A 286 16.19 9.94 -1.18
N GLU A 287 16.55 8.65 -1.16
CA GLU A 287 16.35 7.74 -2.30
C GLU A 287 14.85 7.52 -2.57
N GLY A 288 14.04 7.30 -1.54
CA GLY A 288 12.59 7.18 -1.68
C GLY A 288 11.93 8.43 -2.29
N ILE A 289 12.40 9.63 -1.95
CA ILE A 289 11.93 10.86 -2.60
C ILE A 289 12.28 10.87 -4.09
N GLN A 290 13.47 10.41 -4.45
CA GLN A 290 13.91 10.35 -5.85
C GLN A 290 13.13 9.32 -6.66
N ASP A 291 12.87 8.14 -6.09
CA ASP A 291 12.04 7.10 -6.71
C ASP A 291 10.61 7.61 -6.92
N ALA A 292 10.01 8.20 -5.87
CA ALA A 292 8.66 8.77 -5.95
C ALA A 292 8.52 9.83 -7.06
N LEU A 293 9.57 10.62 -7.31
CA LEU A 293 9.58 11.58 -8.42
C LEU A 293 9.56 10.90 -9.79
N VAL A 294 10.36 9.84 -9.98
CA VAL A 294 10.39 9.09 -11.23
C VAL A 294 9.01 8.51 -11.52
N VAL A 295 8.41 7.86 -10.52
CA VAL A 295 7.05 7.31 -10.60
C VAL A 295 6.03 8.42 -10.88
N CYS A 296 6.19 9.59 -10.25
CA CYS A 296 5.34 10.75 -10.47
C CYS A 296 5.39 11.27 -11.91
N GLU A 297 6.56 11.25 -12.57
CA GLU A 297 6.68 11.63 -13.99
C GLU A 297 5.87 10.68 -14.88
N GLU A 298 5.96 9.37 -14.64
CA GLU A 298 5.21 8.38 -15.43
C GLU A 298 3.68 8.52 -15.19
N ALA A 299 3.26 8.77 -13.95
CA ALA A 299 1.87 9.08 -13.64
C ALA A 299 1.35 10.31 -14.42
N PHE A 300 2.15 11.37 -14.52
CA PHE A 300 1.78 12.56 -15.28
C PHE A 300 1.80 12.34 -16.80
N ARG A 301 2.71 11.51 -17.32
CA ARG A 301 2.64 11.07 -18.72
C ARG A 301 1.33 10.34 -19.00
N LEU A 302 0.93 9.43 -18.13
CA LEU A 302 -0.37 8.75 -18.26
C LEU A 302 -1.52 9.75 -18.28
N LEU A 303 -1.54 10.74 -17.39
CA LEU A 303 -2.55 11.81 -17.36
C LEU A 303 -2.59 12.66 -18.63
N MET A 304 -1.46 12.85 -19.32
CA MET A 304 -1.41 13.59 -20.59
C MET A 304 -1.92 12.78 -21.79
N PHE A 305 -1.72 11.46 -21.78
CA PHE A 305 -1.98 10.61 -22.95
C PHE A 305 -3.21 9.71 -22.83
N ALA A 306 -3.72 9.47 -21.62
CA ALA A 306 -4.87 8.60 -21.36
C ALA A 306 -6.03 9.35 -20.72
N GLU A 307 -7.25 8.96 -21.09
CA GLU A 307 -8.49 9.48 -20.53
C GLU A 307 -8.79 8.75 -19.21
N VAL A 308 -8.21 9.25 -18.12
CA VAL A 308 -8.51 8.81 -16.75
C VAL A 308 -9.88 9.37 -16.36
N ALA A 309 -10.78 8.55 -15.82
CA ALA A 309 -12.13 8.97 -15.44
C ALA A 309 -12.21 9.40 -13.97
N ASN A 310 -11.36 8.83 -13.10
CA ASN A 310 -11.39 9.12 -11.67
C ASN A 310 -10.72 10.47 -11.35
N ASP A 311 -11.53 11.52 -11.23
CA ASP A 311 -11.08 12.88 -10.96
C ASP A 311 -10.47 13.09 -9.56
N GLU A 312 -10.92 12.34 -8.54
CA GLU A 312 -10.34 12.38 -7.18
C GLU A 312 -8.94 11.78 -7.15
N LEU A 313 -8.72 10.70 -7.92
CA LEU A 313 -7.41 10.09 -8.07
C LEU A 313 -6.44 11.03 -8.81
N LYS A 314 -6.90 11.74 -9.85
CA LYS A 314 -6.10 12.79 -10.50
C LYS A 314 -5.68 13.84 -9.47
N ALA A 315 -6.64 14.35 -8.70
CA ALA A 315 -6.37 15.34 -7.66
C ALA A 315 -5.32 14.84 -6.65
N SER A 316 -5.42 13.58 -6.23
CA SER A 316 -4.45 12.96 -5.33
C SER A 316 -3.04 12.90 -5.92
N VAL A 317 -2.89 12.57 -7.20
CA VAL A 317 -1.58 12.56 -7.88
C VAL A 317 -1.00 13.97 -8.03
N PHE A 318 -1.82 14.97 -8.37
CA PHE A 318 -1.40 16.37 -8.38
C PHE A 318 -0.94 16.84 -7.01
N PHE A 319 -1.65 16.46 -5.95
CA PHE A 319 -1.28 16.78 -4.58
C PHE A 319 0.08 16.18 -4.19
N VAL A 320 0.33 14.91 -4.53
CA VAL A 320 1.64 14.28 -4.28
C VAL A 320 2.76 14.97 -5.06
N ARG A 321 2.54 15.38 -6.31
CA ARG A 321 3.54 16.16 -7.06
C ARG A 321 3.90 17.45 -6.36
N ILE A 322 2.89 18.21 -5.95
CA ILE A 322 3.05 19.47 -5.23
C ILE A 322 3.85 19.26 -3.93
N LEU A 323 3.57 18.17 -3.21
CA LEU A 323 4.30 17.79 -1.99
C LEU A 323 5.77 17.42 -2.29
N LEU A 324 6.04 16.64 -3.33
CA LEU A 324 7.40 16.31 -3.76
C LEU A 324 8.20 17.56 -4.16
N SER A 325 7.58 18.50 -4.89
CA SER A 325 8.21 19.76 -5.26
C SER A 325 8.48 20.64 -4.03
N LEU A 326 7.61 20.62 -3.01
CA LEU A 326 7.86 21.31 -1.74
C LEU A 326 9.06 20.72 -1.00
N ILE A 327 9.16 19.39 -0.92
CA ILE A 327 10.31 18.70 -0.30
C ILE A 327 11.62 19.09 -0.99
N ARG A 328 11.58 19.31 -2.31
CA ARG A 328 12.72 19.75 -3.11
C ARG A 328 12.95 21.26 -3.12
N GLU A 329 12.08 22.03 -2.49
CA GLU A 329 12.05 23.48 -2.54
C GLU A 329 11.94 24.05 -3.98
N ASP A 330 11.33 23.32 -4.91
CA ASP A 330 11.08 23.77 -6.28
C ASP A 330 9.78 24.59 -6.36
N TYR A 331 9.86 25.83 -5.89
CA TYR A 331 8.69 26.71 -5.80
C TYR A 331 8.10 27.10 -7.17
N ASN A 332 8.88 27.08 -8.24
CA ASN A 332 8.37 27.38 -9.59
C ASN A 332 7.44 26.27 -10.07
N GLU A 333 7.82 25.04 -9.81
CA GLU A 333 7.01 23.87 -10.12
C GLU A 333 5.72 23.85 -9.30
N ILE A 334 5.79 24.18 -8.00
CA ILE A 334 4.60 24.27 -7.16
C ILE A 334 3.65 25.34 -7.67
N ASP A 335 4.13 26.55 -8.01
CA ASP A 335 3.27 27.64 -8.52
C ASP A 335 2.48 27.19 -9.77
N TYR A 336 3.11 26.42 -10.66
CA TYR A 336 2.45 25.86 -11.85
C TYR A 336 1.41 24.80 -11.48
N PHE A 337 1.80 23.73 -10.79
CA PHE A 337 0.90 22.61 -10.52
C PHE A 337 -0.20 22.94 -9.51
N TYR A 338 0.07 23.81 -8.54
CA TYR A 338 -0.93 24.27 -7.58
C TYR A 338 -2.08 24.98 -8.27
N SER A 339 -1.82 25.84 -9.25
CA SER A 339 -2.88 26.54 -9.99
C SER A 339 -3.80 25.57 -10.75
N LEU A 340 -3.22 24.53 -11.35
CA LEU A 340 -3.97 23.48 -12.05
C LEU A 340 -4.79 22.63 -11.08
N TYR A 341 -4.18 22.26 -9.97
CA TYR A 341 -4.80 21.47 -8.91
C TYR A 341 -5.95 22.22 -8.25
N ASP A 342 -5.75 23.48 -7.83
CA ASP A 342 -6.78 24.33 -7.24
C ASP A 342 -7.96 24.54 -8.20
N SER A 343 -7.70 24.84 -9.48
CA SER A 343 -8.77 24.94 -10.47
C SER A 343 -9.53 23.63 -10.67
N MET A 344 -8.85 22.48 -10.56
CA MET A 344 -9.45 21.16 -10.72
C MET A 344 -10.36 20.82 -9.54
N ILE A 345 -9.88 20.93 -8.30
CA ILE A 345 -10.66 20.59 -7.10
C ILE A 345 -11.92 21.48 -6.97
N ASN A 346 -11.80 22.78 -7.29
CA ASN A 346 -12.94 23.70 -7.28
C ASN A 346 -14.00 23.33 -8.33
N ARG A 347 -13.58 22.84 -9.51
CA ARG A 347 -14.49 22.43 -10.58
C ARG A 347 -15.25 21.16 -10.24
N ILE A 348 -14.59 20.21 -9.56
CA ILE A 348 -15.15 18.90 -9.22
C ILE A 348 -15.99 18.96 -7.94
N GLY A 349 -15.68 19.89 -7.02
CA GLY A 349 -16.33 19.98 -5.71
C GLY A 349 -15.72 19.02 -4.68
N LEU A 350 -14.40 18.86 -4.68
CA LEU A 350 -13.67 18.05 -3.70
C LEU A 350 -13.35 18.88 -2.45
N ASP A 351 -14.38 19.22 -1.67
CA ASP A 351 -14.29 20.17 -0.55
C ASP A 351 -13.24 19.75 0.51
N ASP A 352 -13.14 18.46 0.85
CA ASP A 352 -12.15 17.95 1.82
C ASP A 352 -10.70 18.20 1.36
N MET A 353 -10.45 18.10 0.05
CA MET A 353 -9.15 18.42 -0.53
C MET A 353 -8.90 19.92 -0.52
N MET A 354 -9.93 20.76 -0.66
CA MET A 354 -9.79 22.23 -0.60
C MET A 354 -9.24 22.71 0.75
N GLU A 355 -9.69 22.11 1.86
CA GLU A 355 -9.20 22.49 3.20
C GLU A 355 -7.68 22.26 3.33
N THR A 356 -7.20 21.10 2.87
CA THR A 356 -5.78 20.73 2.90
C THR A 356 -4.95 21.57 1.91
N THR A 357 -5.56 21.93 0.78
CA THR A 357 -4.93 22.72 -0.29
C THR A 357 -4.67 24.16 0.12
N GLU A 358 -5.60 24.78 0.86
CA GLU A 358 -5.39 26.11 1.45
C GLU A 358 -4.21 26.08 2.43
N GLY A 359 -4.20 25.12 3.36
CA GLY A 359 -3.12 24.93 4.33
C GLY A 359 -1.75 24.72 3.67
N PHE A 360 -1.69 23.93 2.59
CA PHE A 360 -0.47 23.70 1.82
C PHE A 360 0.05 24.98 1.16
N TYR A 361 -0.83 25.75 0.54
CA TYR A 361 -0.45 27.02 -0.09
C TYR A 361 0.10 28.01 0.93
N ILE A 362 -0.53 28.12 2.10
CA ILE A 362 -0.01 28.96 3.18
C ILE A 362 1.35 28.47 3.64
N THR A 363 1.54 27.16 3.81
CA THR A 363 2.82 26.54 4.17
C THR A 363 3.91 26.95 3.16
N MET A 364 3.65 26.78 1.86
CA MET A 364 4.58 27.19 0.80
C MET A 364 4.93 28.69 0.89
N GLN A 365 3.94 29.57 1.04
CA GLN A 365 4.15 31.02 1.12
C GLN A 365 4.97 31.43 2.34
N VAL A 366 4.90 30.65 3.42
CA VAL A 366 5.72 30.85 4.62
C VAL A 366 7.16 30.39 4.40
N LEU A 367 7.35 29.21 3.80
CA LEU A 367 8.68 28.58 3.64
C LEU A 367 9.53 29.18 2.52
N ARG A 368 8.93 29.85 1.53
CA ARG A 368 9.66 30.44 0.40
C ARG A 368 10.66 31.52 0.85
N ALA A 369 11.94 31.16 0.87
CA ALA A 369 13.05 31.94 1.42
C ALA A 369 13.24 33.36 0.81
N GLU A 370 12.86 33.56 -0.45
CA GLU A 370 12.92 34.87 -1.12
C GLU A 370 11.90 35.89 -0.57
N VAL A 371 10.91 35.41 0.20
CA VAL A 371 9.87 36.23 0.78
C VAL A 371 9.86 36.04 2.29
N MET A 372 10.88 36.56 2.98
CA MET A 372 10.79 36.77 4.43
C MET A 372 9.54 37.64 4.72
N GLY A 373 8.41 37.01 5.05
CA GLY A 373 7.12 37.65 5.31
C GLY A 373 6.05 37.54 4.20
N GLY A 374 6.11 36.56 3.30
CA GLY A 374 5.23 36.45 2.12
C GLY A 374 3.74 36.28 2.38
N PHE A 375 3.37 35.57 3.44
CA PHE A 375 1.97 35.48 3.82
C PHE A 375 1.49 36.73 4.55
N SER A 376 0.51 37.42 3.95
CA SER A 376 -0.19 38.55 4.58
C SER A 376 -1.68 38.28 4.68
N LEU A 377 -2.16 38.23 5.92
CA LEU A 377 -3.58 38.16 6.30
C LEU A 377 -4.43 39.31 5.74
N THR A 378 -3.79 40.42 5.35
CA THR A 378 -4.51 41.55 4.74
C THR A 378 -4.86 41.32 3.27
N LYS A 379 -4.14 40.42 2.59
CA LYS A 379 -4.34 40.08 1.19
C LYS A 379 -5.13 38.79 1.01
N ASN A 380 -4.95 37.83 1.92
CA ASN A 380 -5.54 36.49 1.81
C ASN A 380 -6.58 36.27 2.92
N LYS A 381 -7.86 36.14 2.53
CA LYS A 381 -8.92 35.66 3.44
C LYS A 381 -8.93 34.14 3.38
N LEU A 382 -8.77 33.50 4.54
CA LEU A 382 -8.79 32.06 4.72
C LEU A 382 -10.23 31.57 4.88
N GLN A 383 -10.56 30.50 4.18
CA GLN A 383 -11.83 29.80 4.31
C GLN A 383 -11.76 28.74 5.42
N PHE A 384 -10.60 28.09 5.58
CA PHE A 384 -10.37 26.95 6.49
C PHE A 384 -9.24 27.25 7.49
N PRO A 385 -9.39 28.27 8.36
CA PRO A 385 -8.34 28.70 9.27
C PRO A 385 -7.94 27.62 10.28
N ASP A 386 -8.87 26.80 10.76
CA ASP A 386 -8.60 25.77 11.76
C ASP A 386 -7.69 24.66 11.21
N VAL A 387 -7.98 24.17 9.99
CA VAL A 387 -7.16 23.18 9.28
C VAL A 387 -5.79 23.74 8.94
N THR A 388 -5.74 24.98 8.44
CA THR A 388 -4.47 25.67 8.15
C THR A 388 -3.60 25.81 9.40
N ILE A 389 -4.18 26.21 10.55
CA ILE A 389 -3.43 26.30 11.82
C ILE A 389 -2.88 24.94 12.23
N SER A 390 -3.69 23.88 12.15
CA SER A 390 -3.25 22.51 12.50
C SER A 390 -2.07 22.09 11.63
N MET A 391 -2.21 22.20 10.31
CA MET A 391 -1.19 21.80 9.35
C MET A 391 0.14 22.55 9.57
N LEU A 392 0.11 23.87 9.76
CA LEU A 392 1.32 24.65 10.03
C LEU A 392 2.00 24.23 11.34
N ASN A 393 1.22 23.95 12.39
CA ASN A 393 1.77 23.46 13.66
C ASN A 393 2.34 22.05 13.53
N ASP A 394 1.70 21.16 12.76
CA ASP A 394 2.15 19.80 12.52
C ASP A 394 3.46 19.79 11.71
N ILE A 395 3.56 20.62 10.67
CA ILE A 395 4.81 20.75 9.89
C ILE A 395 5.90 21.40 10.75
N ALA A 396 5.58 22.42 11.55
CA ALA A 396 6.54 23.00 12.49
C ALA A 396 7.07 21.95 13.49
N LYS A 397 6.17 21.09 13.96
CA LYS A 397 6.50 19.95 14.84
C LYS A 397 7.48 18.99 14.16
N TYR A 398 7.31 18.68 12.87
CA TYR A 398 8.30 17.90 12.11
C TYR A 398 9.62 18.65 11.89
N GLY A 399 9.59 19.97 11.64
CA GLY A 399 10.80 20.78 11.54
C GLY A 399 11.70 20.66 12.78
N LEU A 400 11.12 20.54 13.98
CA LEU A 400 11.87 20.28 15.21
C LEU A 400 12.54 18.91 15.27
N LEU A 401 11.94 17.87 14.68
CA LEU A 401 12.55 16.55 14.61
C LEU A 401 13.79 16.52 13.72
N PHE A 402 13.77 17.31 12.65
CA PHE A 402 14.86 17.43 11.67
C PHE A 402 15.85 18.55 12.00
N ASP A 403 15.80 19.10 13.22
CA ASP A 403 16.66 20.18 13.70
C ASP A 403 16.57 21.49 12.86
N ASP A 404 15.45 21.72 12.17
CA ASP A 404 15.14 22.92 11.38
C ASP A 404 14.26 23.90 12.18
N ALA A 405 14.89 24.57 13.15
CA ALA A 405 14.20 25.50 14.04
C ALA A 405 13.76 26.80 13.35
N ASP A 406 14.40 27.21 12.25
CA ASP A 406 14.07 28.45 11.54
C ASP A 406 12.74 28.33 10.79
N ASN A 407 12.54 27.27 10.02
CA ASN A 407 11.28 27.03 9.34
C ASN A 407 10.16 26.69 10.34
N ALA A 408 10.45 25.88 11.37
CA ALA A 408 9.49 25.58 12.42
C ALA A 408 8.99 26.86 13.13
N TRP A 409 9.88 27.82 13.39
CA TRP A 409 9.51 29.11 13.97
C TRP A 409 8.57 29.90 13.05
N GLN A 410 8.90 30.02 11.77
CA GLN A 410 8.09 30.79 10.82
C GLN A 410 6.68 30.21 10.65
N LEU A 411 6.57 28.89 10.55
CA LEU A 411 5.29 28.17 10.47
C LEU A 411 4.45 28.41 11.73
N ALA A 412 5.02 28.18 12.92
CA ALA A 412 4.31 28.37 14.19
C ALA A 412 3.91 29.83 14.45
N VAL A 413 4.74 30.81 14.06
CA VAL A 413 4.40 32.24 14.18
C VAL A 413 3.22 32.58 13.27
N THR A 414 3.22 32.03 12.06
CA THR A 414 2.14 32.27 11.10
C THR A 414 0.84 31.65 11.58
N ALA A 415 0.87 30.40 12.06
CA ALA A 415 -0.27 29.73 12.67
C ALA A 415 -0.85 30.53 13.85
N TYR A 416 0.00 31.04 14.75
CA TYR A 416 -0.41 31.91 15.85
C TYR A 416 -1.11 33.19 15.36
N LYS A 417 -0.53 33.87 14.36
CA LYS A 417 -1.12 35.10 13.79
C LYS A 417 -2.48 34.82 13.17
N ILE A 418 -2.64 33.71 12.46
CA ILE A 418 -3.93 33.26 11.91
C ILE A 418 -4.92 33.04 13.04
N GLY A 419 -4.57 32.27 14.09
CA GLY A 419 -5.45 32.00 15.23
C GLY A 419 -5.97 33.27 15.90
N VAL A 420 -5.08 34.25 16.15
CA VAL A 420 -5.49 35.54 16.73
C VAL A 420 -6.40 36.32 15.76
N ALA A 421 -6.06 36.41 14.48
CA ALA A 421 -6.81 37.18 13.48
C ALA A 421 -8.21 36.62 13.22
N TYR A 422 -8.34 35.29 13.14
CA TYR A 422 -9.61 34.58 12.89
C TYR A 422 -10.38 34.22 14.17
N ASN A 423 -9.93 34.70 15.33
CA ASN A 423 -10.60 34.47 16.60
C ASN A 423 -10.71 32.98 17.01
N ARG A 424 -9.67 32.20 16.73
CA ARG A 424 -9.55 30.78 17.09
C ARG A 424 -8.67 30.63 18.32
N GLU A 425 -9.28 30.56 19.51
CA GLU A 425 -8.58 30.50 20.79
C GLU A 425 -7.66 29.27 20.89
N GLU A 426 -8.22 28.07 20.67
CA GLU A 426 -7.47 26.81 20.78
C GLU A 426 -6.29 26.75 19.81
N GLY A 427 -6.50 27.18 18.55
CA GLY A 427 -5.45 27.30 17.55
C GLY A 427 -4.36 28.30 17.94
N ALA A 428 -4.72 29.47 18.48
CA ALA A 428 -3.74 30.45 18.95
C ALA A 428 -2.93 29.92 20.15
N ILE A 429 -3.57 29.20 21.08
CA ILE A 429 -2.90 28.59 22.24
C ILE A 429 -1.94 27.49 21.79
N SER A 430 -2.38 26.58 20.91
CA SER A 430 -1.55 25.47 20.43
C SER A 430 -0.33 25.98 19.66
N SER A 431 -0.50 26.98 18.79
CA SER A 431 0.62 27.63 18.09
C SER A 431 1.55 28.38 19.03
N PHE A 432 1.04 29.04 20.07
CA PHE A 432 1.89 29.69 21.07
C PHE A 432 2.71 28.67 21.87
N ARG A 433 2.13 27.52 22.22
CA ARG A 433 2.87 26.39 22.83
C ARG A 433 3.96 25.90 21.88
N MET A 434 3.67 25.77 20.58
CA MET A 434 4.66 25.37 19.59
C MET A 434 5.82 26.37 19.51
N LEU A 435 5.54 27.67 19.49
CA LEU A 435 6.58 28.71 19.52
C LEU A 435 7.51 28.60 20.73
N TYR A 436 6.94 28.31 21.90
CA TYR A 436 7.73 28.07 23.10
C TYR A 436 8.61 26.80 22.96
N LYS A 437 8.06 25.71 22.41
CA LYS A 437 8.82 24.48 22.11
C LYS A 437 9.98 24.77 21.15
N VAL A 438 9.72 25.49 20.05
CA VAL A 438 10.74 25.86 19.05
C VAL A 438 11.83 26.77 19.64
N SER A 439 11.45 27.77 20.44
CA SER A 439 12.44 28.59 21.14
C SER A 439 13.32 27.73 22.04
N SER A 440 12.72 26.86 22.85
CA SER A 440 13.47 26.05 23.82
C SER A 440 14.38 25.02 23.13
N SER A 441 13.92 24.39 22.04
CA SER A 441 14.72 23.42 21.26
C SER A 441 15.93 24.07 20.57
N SER A 442 15.79 25.33 20.17
CA SER A 442 16.88 26.13 19.56
C SER A 442 17.79 26.79 20.60
N HIS A 443 17.89 26.24 21.81
CA HIS A 443 18.67 26.80 22.92
C HIS A 443 18.31 28.27 23.23
N ASP A 444 17.00 28.59 23.19
CA ASP A 444 16.44 29.92 23.43
C ASP A 444 16.96 31.03 22.48
N ARG A 445 17.46 30.67 21.29
CA ARG A 445 17.87 31.64 20.25
C ARG A 445 16.75 32.63 19.90
N PHE A 446 15.49 32.19 19.91
CA PHE A 446 14.31 33.01 19.61
C PHE A 446 13.72 33.77 20.80
N LYS A 447 14.35 33.72 21.98
CA LYS A 447 13.84 34.33 23.22
C LYS A 447 13.37 35.79 23.06
N PRO A 448 14.12 36.72 22.42
CA PRO A 448 13.65 38.10 22.26
C PRO A 448 12.40 38.23 21.37
N ALA A 449 12.24 37.34 20.38
CA ALA A 449 11.07 37.32 19.53
C ALA A 449 9.87 36.68 20.26
N LEU A 450 10.11 35.61 21.03
CA LEU A 450 9.11 34.98 21.87
C LEU A 450 8.56 35.94 22.93
N GLU A 451 9.39 36.77 23.54
CA GLU A 451 8.97 37.80 24.50
C GLU A 451 7.92 38.73 23.89
N LYS A 452 8.22 39.30 22.71
CA LYS A 452 7.32 40.21 22.00
C LYS A 452 6.00 39.53 21.63
N ILE A 453 6.05 38.26 21.21
CA ILE A 453 4.85 37.49 20.89
C ILE A 453 4.05 37.19 22.15
N ALA A 454 4.69 36.85 23.26
CA ALA A 454 4.03 36.58 24.54
C ALA A 454 3.35 37.83 25.12
N GLU A 455 3.98 39.01 25.03
CA GLU A 455 3.36 40.28 25.38
C GLU A 455 2.13 40.58 24.51
N HIS A 456 2.25 40.36 23.20
CA HIS A 456 1.14 40.52 22.26
C HIS A 456 0.01 39.52 22.55
N ALA A 457 0.36 38.26 22.87
CA ALA A 457 -0.58 37.21 23.20
C ALA A 457 -1.34 37.57 24.48
N LEU A 458 -0.64 37.99 25.54
CA LEU A 458 -1.29 38.41 26.79
C LEU A 458 -2.29 39.54 26.53
N LYS A 459 -1.88 40.59 25.81
CA LYS A 459 -2.76 41.72 25.46
C LYS A 459 -3.97 41.26 24.64
N SER A 460 -3.75 40.44 23.62
CA SER A 460 -4.80 39.99 22.70
C SER A 460 -5.79 39.05 23.38
N PHE A 461 -5.30 38.12 24.20
CA PHE A 461 -6.12 37.14 24.91
C PHE A 461 -6.99 37.81 25.96
N VAL A 462 -6.41 38.72 26.75
CA VAL A 462 -7.20 39.53 27.71
C VAL A 462 -8.27 40.33 26.98
N LYS A 463 -7.93 40.98 25.87
CA LYS A 463 -8.91 41.76 25.08
C LYS A 463 -10.05 40.89 24.53
N LYS A 464 -9.77 39.64 24.19
CA LYS A 464 -10.74 38.68 23.63
C LYS A 464 -11.46 37.82 24.69
N GLY A 465 -11.06 37.92 25.96
CA GLY A 465 -11.61 37.10 27.05
C GLY A 465 -11.11 35.66 27.08
N TRP A 466 -9.96 35.38 26.45
CA TRP A 466 -9.35 34.05 26.34
C TRP A 466 -8.46 33.71 27.54
N ASN A 467 -8.20 32.41 27.73
CA ASN A 467 -7.40 31.89 28.83
C ASN A 467 -5.91 32.25 28.72
N THR A 468 -5.37 32.92 29.74
CA THR A 468 -3.95 33.36 29.78
C THR A 468 -3.05 32.49 30.66
N ASN A 469 -3.57 31.40 31.25
CA ASN A 469 -2.86 30.58 32.25
C ASN A 469 -1.53 30.03 31.76
N LEU A 470 -1.38 29.81 30.45
CA LEU A 470 -0.13 29.36 29.84
C LEU A 470 0.77 30.51 29.37
N ILE A 471 0.17 31.62 28.93
CA ILE A 471 0.92 32.76 28.39
C ILE A 471 1.67 33.50 29.49
N THR A 472 1.00 33.77 30.62
CA THR A 472 1.58 34.57 31.71
C THR A 472 2.85 33.91 32.30
N PRO A 473 2.86 32.61 32.63
CA PRO A 473 4.07 31.96 33.13
C PRO A 473 5.22 31.98 32.13
N ILE A 474 4.95 31.75 30.84
CA ILE A 474 5.98 31.76 29.78
C ILE A 474 6.54 33.18 29.60
N LEU A 475 5.70 34.21 29.61
CA LEU A 475 6.17 35.60 29.51
C LEU A 475 7.09 35.94 30.69
N ASN A 476 6.66 35.62 31.91
CA ASN A 476 7.44 35.84 33.12
C ASN A 476 8.79 35.11 33.07
N GLU A 477 8.80 33.87 32.59
CA GLU A 477 10.01 33.07 32.39
C GLU A 477 10.99 33.73 31.42
N VAL A 478 10.49 34.15 30.25
CA VAL A 478 11.29 34.82 29.22
C VAL A 478 11.84 36.16 29.72
N GLN A 479 11.07 36.91 30.51
CA GLN A 479 11.49 38.17 31.13
C GLN A 479 12.39 37.99 32.36
N GLY A 480 12.66 36.75 32.78
CA GLY A 480 13.45 36.45 33.98
C GLY A 480 12.74 36.75 35.30
N GLN A 481 11.41 36.96 35.27
CA GLN A 481 10.54 37.21 36.42
C GLN A 481 9.91 35.92 36.93
N ILE A 482 10.72 34.90 37.19
CA ILE A 482 10.23 33.56 37.52
C ILE A 482 9.58 33.58 38.91
N PRO A 483 8.27 33.23 39.04
CA PRO A 483 7.62 33.22 40.34
C PRO A 483 8.27 32.17 41.24
N PRO A 484 8.42 32.44 42.54
CA PRO A 484 8.98 31.48 43.47
C PRO A 484 8.07 30.25 43.55
N VAL A 485 8.62 29.08 43.24
CA VAL A 485 7.93 27.80 43.47
C VAL A 485 7.96 27.50 44.98
N ALA A 486 6.89 26.89 45.49
CA ALA A 486 6.86 26.40 46.87
C ALA A 486 8.11 25.53 47.17
N LYS A 487 8.59 25.52 48.42
CA LYS A 487 9.73 24.68 48.80
C LYS A 487 9.38 23.20 48.59
N MET A 488 9.81 22.67 47.44
CA MET A 488 9.62 21.28 47.02
C MET A 488 10.88 20.43 47.21
N ALA A 489 11.95 21.02 47.74
CA ALA A 489 13.19 20.31 47.99
C ALA A 489 13.01 19.23 49.07
N THR A 490 13.46 18.01 48.79
CA THR A 490 13.24 16.84 49.64
C THR A 490 14.31 16.69 50.74
N GLY A 491 15.42 17.43 50.64
CA GLY A 491 16.53 17.35 51.60
C GLY A 491 17.34 16.05 51.52
N GLY A 492 17.17 15.28 50.45
CA GLY A 492 17.81 13.99 50.19
C GLY A 492 16.95 13.10 49.28
N LYS A 493 17.43 11.89 49.00
CA LYS A 493 16.69 10.90 48.22
C LYS A 493 15.44 10.42 48.97
N VAL A 494 14.29 10.47 48.30
CA VAL A 494 13.01 9.97 48.82
C VAL A 494 12.38 9.02 47.81
N SER A 495 11.61 8.03 48.26
CA SER A 495 10.86 7.16 47.36
C SER A 495 9.83 7.96 46.54
N PHE A 496 9.51 7.48 45.33
CA PHE A 496 8.52 8.10 44.44
C PHE A 496 7.22 8.50 45.14
N LYS A 497 6.72 7.67 46.06
CA LYS A 497 5.50 7.94 46.85
C LYS A 497 5.58 9.27 47.61
N LYS A 498 6.77 9.68 48.07
CA LYS A 498 7.05 10.91 48.82
C LYS A 498 7.48 12.10 47.96
N VAL A 499 7.62 11.94 46.64
CA VAL A 499 7.84 13.06 45.71
C VAL A 499 6.59 13.96 45.72
N PRO A 500 6.73 15.31 45.65
CA PRO A 500 5.60 16.22 45.53
C PRO A 500 4.65 15.85 44.39
N GLY A 501 3.34 15.96 44.61
CA GLY A 501 2.32 15.48 43.67
C GLY A 501 2.39 16.17 42.30
N GLU A 502 2.75 17.44 42.29
CA GLU A 502 2.90 18.28 41.10
C GLU A 502 4.03 17.79 40.17
N LEU A 503 4.99 17.03 40.69
CA LEU A 503 6.11 16.46 39.95
C LEU A 503 5.86 15.01 39.47
N LYS A 504 4.69 14.43 39.77
CA LYS A 504 4.36 13.05 39.38
C LYS A 504 3.71 12.95 38.00
N GLY A 505 3.32 14.08 37.40
CA GLY A 505 2.74 14.13 36.06
C GLY A 505 3.80 14.06 34.95
N TRP A 506 3.31 13.95 33.71
CA TRP A 506 4.14 14.08 32.51
C TRP A 506 4.77 15.48 32.43
N MET A 507 6.01 15.52 31.99
CA MET A 507 6.78 16.74 31.75
C MET A 507 7.25 16.74 30.30
N ASP A 508 7.02 17.84 29.59
CA ASP A 508 7.43 17.98 28.19
C ASP A 508 8.94 18.15 28.11
N VAL A 509 9.62 17.32 27.34
CA VAL A 509 11.04 17.49 27.06
C VAL A 509 11.22 18.74 26.21
N LEU A 510 12.19 19.59 26.60
CA LEU A 510 12.55 20.81 25.89
C LEU A 510 13.86 20.63 25.14
N THR A 511 14.93 20.32 25.87
CA THR A 511 16.28 20.21 25.30
C THR A 511 17.21 19.47 26.27
N LEU A 512 18.35 18.98 25.78
CA LEU A 512 19.45 18.45 26.58
C LEU A 512 20.55 19.51 26.68
N GLU A 513 20.92 19.90 27.90
CA GLU A 513 21.94 20.92 28.16
C GLU A 513 23.12 20.36 28.95
N LYS A 514 24.32 20.86 28.66
CA LYS A 514 25.52 20.55 29.44
C LYS A 514 25.82 21.68 30.41
N ILE A 515 25.46 21.50 31.67
CA ILE A 515 25.59 22.49 32.74
C ILE A 515 26.63 21.99 33.75
N ASN A 516 27.72 22.74 33.96
CA ASN A 516 28.80 22.39 34.90
C ASN A 516 29.39 20.98 34.67
N ASN A 517 29.59 20.58 33.41
CA ASN A 517 30.03 19.25 32.98
C ASN A 517 29.07 18.08 33.26
N GLU A 518 27.84 18.36 33.70
CA GLU A 518 26.77 17.38 33.82
C GLU A 518 25.74 17.57 32.70
N GLU A 519 25.24 16.46 32.14
CA GLU A 519 24.19 16.47 31.13
C GLU A 519 22.82 16.44 31.81
N LEU A 520 22.05 17.50 31.60
CA LEU A 520 20.75 17.74 32.21
C LEU A 520 19.67 17.79 31.13
N LEU A 521 18.64 16.96 31.29
CA LEU A 521 17.44 17.03 30.45
C LEU A 521 16.54 18.13 30.99
N LEU A 522 16.35 19.20 30.23
CA LEU A 522 15.43 20.27 30.59
C LEU A 522 14.02 19.89 30.14
N VAL A 523 13.08 19.95 31.08
CA VAL A 523 11.68 19.59 30.88
C VAL A 523 10.76 20.69 31.40
N ARG A 524 9.57 20.84 30.83
CA ARG A 524 8.52 21.72 31.34
C ARG A 524 7.49 20.90 32.11
N ASN A 525 7.25 21.27 33.35
CA ASN A 525 6.18 20.67 34.15
C ASN A 525 4.87 21.43 33.91
N GLU A 526 3.82 20.75 33.45
CA GLU A 526 2.54 21.39 33.14
C GLU A 526 1.79 21.87 34.40
N ALA A 527 1.88 21.15 35.51
CA ALA A 527 1.18 21.51 36.75
C ALA A 527 1.75 22.80 37.37
N LEU A 528 3.08 22.94 37.35
CA LEU A 528 3.79 24.08 37.91
C LEU A 528 4.03 25.21 36.91
N GLN A 529 3.93 24.94 35.60
CA GLN A 529 4.24 25.88 34.53
C GLN A 529 5.67 26.45 34.60
N VAL A 530 6.64 25.60 34.95
CA VAL A 530 8.06 25.96 35.09
C VAL A 530 9.00 24.93 34.44
N ARG A 531 10.24 25.35 34.14
CA ARG A 531 11.31 24.45 33.70
C ARG A 531 11.99 23.75 34.86
N ILE A 532 12.21 22.46 34.70
CA ILE A 532 12.87 21.57 35.66
C ILE A 532 14.00 20.85 34.93
N ALA A 533 15.14 20.66 35.58
CA ALA A 533 16.24 19.85 35.06
C ALA A 533 16.18 18.44 35.67
N ILE A 534 16.39 17.41 34.85
CA ILE A 534 16.57 16.03 35.30
C ILE A 534 18.01 15.62 35.00
N LYS A 535 18.75 15.16 36.02
CA LYS A 535 20.11 14.63 35.81
C LYS A 535 20.05 13.31 35.04
N THR A 536 20.83 13.20 33.97
CA THR A 536 20.88 11.99 33.11
C THR A 536 22.01 11.03 33.49
N THR A 537 22.75 11.30 34.56
CA THR A 537 24.00 10.57 34.93
C THR A 537 23.82 9.06 35.02
N HIS A 538 22.72 8.61 35.64
CA HIS A 538 22.41 7.18 35.80
C HIS A 538 21.41 6.65 34.75
N HIS A 539 20.92 7.52 33.87
CA HIS A 539 19.89 7.21 32.87
C HIS A 539 20.32 7.73 31.50
N PRO A 540 21.34 7.12 30.87
CA PRO A 540 21.85 7.56 29.56
C PRO A 540 20.79 7.50 28.45
N GLU A 541 19.77 6.66 28.60
CA GLU A 541 18.62 6.60 27.69
C GLU A 541 17.86 7.92 27.57
N LEU A 542 17.93 8.79 28.58
CA LEU A 542 17.29 10.11 28.52
C LEU A 542 17.99 11.07 27.56
N ARG A 543 19.24 10.79 27.18
CA ARG A 543 20.04 11.66 26.30
C ARG A 543 19.55 11.66 24.86
N SER A 544 18.84 10.62 24.43
CA SER A 544 18.22 10.58 23.10
C SER A 544 16.89 11.32 23.03
N LEU A 545 16.33 11.76 24.17
CA LEU A 545 15.05 12.45 24.18
C LEU A 545 15.22 13.89 23.71
N LYS A 546 14.41 14.26 22.71
CA LYS A 546 14.32 15.61 22.14
C LYS A 546 12.97 16.26 22.43
N THR A 547 12.81 17.52 22.05
CA THR A 547 11.54 18.24 22.11
C THR A 547 10.39 17.42 21.54
N GLY A 548 9.27 17.34 22.28
CA GLY A 548 8.09 16.52 21.97
C GLY A 548 8.19 15.05 22.34
N HIS A 549 9.20 14.67 23.12
CA HIS A 549 9.03 13.57 24.06
C HIS A 549 8.41 14.12 25.35
N LYS A 550 7.79 13.24 26.13
CA LYS A 550 7.39 13.50 27.50
C LYS A 550 8.08 12.51 28.41
N VAL A 551 8.36 12.94 29.64
CA VAL A 551 8.93 12.09 30.69
C VAL A 551 8.09 12.14 31.94
N ALA A 552 8.02 11.01 32.65
CA ALA A 552 7.36 10.92 33.95
C ALA A 552 8.24 10.11 34.90
N LEU A 553 8.35 10.60 36.14
CA LEU A 553 8.95 9.83 37.23
C LEU A 553 7.98 8.71 37.61
N THR A 554 8.46 7.47 37.74
CA THR A 554 7.55 6.33 37.99
C THR A 554 7.89 5.51 39.23
N LYS A 555 9.13 5.04 39.37
CA LYS A 555 9.54 4.23 40.54
C LYS A 555 10.95 4.55 41.01
N GLY A 556 11.29 4.04 42.20
CA GLY A 556 12.59 4.23 42.83
C GLY A 556 12.70 5.52 43.64
N GLU A 557 13.93 5.98 43.83
CA GLU A 557 14.23 7.13 44.66
C GLU A 557 14.67 8.34 43.83
N PHE A 558 14.15 9.51 44.22
CA PHE A 558 14.43 10.78 43.60
C PHE A 558 14.80 11.79 44.67
N GLU A 559 15.79 12.62 44.39
CA GLU A 559 16.10 13.79 45.18
C GLU A 559 15.68 15.03 44.39
N VAL A 560 14.90 15.92 45.01
CA VAL A 560 14.50 17.19 44.42
C VAL A 560 15.25 18.30 45.16
N ILE A 561 15.95 19.14 44.42
CA ILE A 561 16.67 20.30 44.96
C ILE A 561 16.27 21.57 44.22
N ASN A 562 16.43 22.71 44.89
CA ASN A 562 16.29 24.01 44.24
C ASN A 562 17.46 24.21 43.26
N ALA A 563 17.15 24.75 42.08
CA ALA A 563 18.17 25.07 41.10
C ALA A 563 19.11 26.17 41.61
N GLN A 564 20.37 26.11 41.17
CA GLN A 564 21.35 27.14 41.50
C GLN A 564 21.00 28.48 40.83
N PRO A 565 21.39 29.64 41.40
CA PRO A 565 21.07 30.95 40.82
C PRO A 565 21.49 31.11 39.35
N LYS A 566 22.61 30.49 38.95
CA LYS A 566 23.07 30.48 37.57
C LYS A 566 22.12 29.71 36.63
N MET A 567 21.58 28.57 37.07
CA MET A 567 20.63 27.79 36.28
C MET A 567 19.28 28.50 36.13
N ILE A 568 18.84 29.21 37.17
CA ILE A 568 17.63 30.05 37.13
C ILE A 568 17.83 31.18 36.11
N LYS A 569 19.00 31.84 36.13
CA LYS A 569 19.29 32.97 35.24
C LYS A 569 19.47 32.54 33.77
N ASP A 570 20.24 31.49 33.54
CA ASP A 570 20.70 31.13 32.20
C ASP A 570 19.69 30.23 31.47
N TYR A 571 18.94 29.37 32.20
CA TYR A 571 18.06 28.36 31.62
C TYR A 571 16.61 28.41 32.15
N ALA A 572 16.29 29.41 32.98
CA ALA A 572 15.00 29.55 33.65
C ALA A 572 14.53 28.32 34.44
N THR A 573 15.49 27.49 34.85
CA THR A 573 15.22 26.23 35.57
C THR A 573 15.12 26.51 37.07
N VAL A 574 14.04 26.05 37.70
CA VAL A 574 13.76 26.32 39.12
C VAL A 574 14.05 25.15 40.05
N LEU A 575 13.96 23.92 39.55
CA LEU A 575 14.19 22.69 40.29
C LEU A 575 15.13 21.77 39.52
N VAL A 576 15.89 20.95 40.25
CA VAL A 576 16.68 19.85 39.70
C VAL A 576 16.24 18.56 40.36
N ILE A 577 15.93 17.56 39.54
CA ILE A 577 15.59 16.19 39.95
C ILE A 577 16.82 15.33 39.72
N ILE A 578 17.25 14.63 40.77
CA ILE A 578 18.36 13.69 40.76
C ILE A 578 17.79 12.28 40.97
N PRO A 579 17.57 11.52 39.90
CA PRO A 579 17.17 10.12 40.02
C PRO A 579 18.31 9.26 40.61
N SER A 580 17.95 8.28 41.42
CA SER A 580 18.86 7.21 41.84
C SER A 580 19.18 6.24 40.69
N GLU A 581 20.24 5.43 40.83
CA GLU A 581 20.62 4.43 39.82
C GLU A 581 19.51 3.44 39.45
N PHE A 582 18.63 3.11 40.40
CA PHE A 582 17.51 2.18 40.22
C PHE A 582 16.16 2.90 40.02
N ALA A 583 16.18 4.21 39.76
CA ALA A 583 14.94 4.93 39.47
C ALA A 583 14.39 4.52 38.11
N GLU A 584 13.07 4.45 37.98
CA GLU A 584 12.40 4.24 36.71
C GLU A 584 11.78 5.56 36.24
N ILE A 585 12.19 5.98 35.05
CA ILE A 585 11.63 7.14 34.34
C ILE A 585 10.98 6.60 33.08
N SER A 586 9.68 6.80 32.96
CA SER A 586 8.95 6.48 31.74
C SER A 586 9.03 7.65 30.77
N TYR A 587 9.07 7.34 29.48
CA TYR A 587 9.03 8.36 28.43
C TYR A 587 8.13 7.90 27.29
N GLU A 588 7.43 8.86 26.69
CA GLU A 588 6.61 8.66 25.51
C GLU A 588 6.97 9.70 24.44
N GLY A 589 6.91 9.30 23.17
CA GLY A 589 7.06 10.21 22.06
C GLY A 589 5.70 10.76 21.64
N GLU A 590 5.63 12.06 21.37
CA GLU A 590 4.46 12.69 20.74
C GLU A 590 4.46 12.46 19.21
N TYR A 591 5.50 11.81 18.67
CA TYR A 591 5.74 11.59 17.25
C TYR A 591 5.73 10.09 16.95
N GLY A 592 4.78 9.64 16.13
CA GLY A 592 4.33 8.25 15.94
C GLY A 592 5.33 7.17 15.47
N PHE A 593 6.65 7.34 15.65
CA PHE A 593 7.67 6.35 15.30
C PHE A 593 8.72 6.06 16.39
N SER A 594 8.58 6.59 17.60
CA SER A 594 9.53 6.35 18.70
C SER A 594 9.01 5.32 19.72
N CYS A 595 9.82 4.28 19.96
CA CYS A 595 9.51 3.10 20.78
C CYS A 595 9.15 3.45 22.24
N LEU A 596 8.07 2.83 22.73
CA LEU A 596 7.54 2.94 24.08
C LEU A 596 8.41 2.21 25.11
N LYS A 597 8.82 2.90 26.18
CA LYS A 597 9.19 2.25 27.46
C LYS A 597 8.25 2.74 28.55
N ILE A 598 7.11 2.04 28.71
CA ILE A 598 6.19 2.22 29.83
C ILE A 598 6.65 1.27 30.95
N ALA A 599 7.03 1.82 32.10
CA ALA A 599 7.23 0.99 33.29
C ALA A 599 5.89 0.41 33.76
N GLY A 600 5.80 -0.91 33.97
CA GLY A 600 4.57 -1.56 34.44
C GLY A 600 4.17 -1.08 35.85
N PRO A 601 2.87 -0.96 36.18
CA PRO A 601 2.42 -0.49 37.49
C PRO A 601 2.92 -1.37 38.64
N GLU A 602 3.20 -0.76 39.79
CA GLU A 602 3.43 -1.49 41.06
C GLU A 602 2.12 -2.16 41.48
N ALA A 603 2.17 -3.46 41.78
CA ALA A 603 1.08 -4.09 42.51
C ALA A 603 1.02 -3.46 43.91
N GLU A 604 -0.17 -3.01 44.34
CA GLU A 604 -0.39 -2.57 45.71
C GLU A 604 0.00 -3.71 46.67
N ALA A 605 0.89 -3.41 47.62
CA ALA A 605 1.34 -4.32 48.68
C ALA A 605 0.55 -4.06 49.97
#